data_AF-A0A940VYE8-F1
#
_entry.id   AF-A0A940VYE8-F1
#
_cell.length_a   1.000
_cell.length_b   1.000
_cell.length_c   1.000
_cell.angle_alpha   90.00
_cell.angle_beta   90.00
_cell.angle_gamma   90.00
#
_symmetry.space_group_name_H-M   'P 1'
#
loop_
_entity.id
_entity.type
_entity.pdbx_description
1 polymer ?
#
loop_
_entity_poly.entity_id
_entity_poly.type
_entity_poly.pdbx_seq_one_letter_code
_entity_poly.pdbx_strand_id
1 'polypeptide(L)'
;MATLADRIKAAEQKLTKMREQKRAADALQEARNRKKERSDETRRKILAGAAALAEPGLNDLVLEALTRRLTRADDRALFNLPAAPPRPAQGDKSNGY
;
A
#
# COMPACT_ATOMS: atom_id res chain seq x y z
N MET A 1 23.32 31.30 -42.04
CA MET A 1 23.81 30.04 -41.43
C MET A 1 23.49 30.12 -39.93
N ALA A 2 22.74 29.16 -39.37
CA ALA A 2 22.47 29.14 -37.93
C ALA A 2 23.79 29.00 -37.15
N THR A 3 23.94 29.77 -36.08
CA THR A 3 25.19 29.80 -35.32
C THR A 3 25.32 28.53 -34.46
N LEU A 4 26.53 28.23 -34.01
CA LEU A 4 26.77 27.09 -33.12
C LEU A 4 25.91 27.18 -31.85
N ALA A 5 25.71 28.41 -31.33
CA ALA A 5 24.88 28.67 -30.16
C ALA A 5 23.40 28.32 -30.40
N ASP A 6 22.85 28.62 -31.57
CA ASP A 6 21.47 28.26 -31.93
C ASP A 6 21.28 26.75 -31.98
N ARG A 7 22.29 26.02 -32.48
CA ARG A 7 22.29 24.55 -32.53
C ARG A 7 22.38 23.93 -31.13
N ILE A 8 23.21 24.49 -30.25
CA ILE A 8 23.31 24.06 -28.85
C ILE A 8 21.98 24.28 -28.14
N LYS A 9 21.37 25.47 -28.27
CA LYS A 9 20.07 25.78 -27.66
C LYS A 9 18.96 24.85 -28.16
N ALA A 10 18.93 24.54 -29.46
CA ALA A 10 17.98 23.58 -30.02
C ALA A 10 18.19 22.16 -29.47
N ALA A 11 19.44 21.74 -29.27
CA ALA A 11 19.77 20.44 -28.68
C ALA A 11 19.35 20.36 -27.21
N GLU A 12 19.60 21.40 -26.41
CA GLU A 12 19.16 21.48 -25.01
C GLU A 12 17.64 21.45 -24.88
N GLN A 13 16.92 22.21 -25.69
CA GLN A 13 15.46 22.19 -25.70
C GLN A 13 14.91 20.80 -26.06
N LYS A 14 15.53 20.11 -27.02
CA LYS A 14 15.15 18.75 -27.40
C LYS A 14 15.42 17.76 -26.26
N LEU A 15 16.54 17.91 -25.57
CA LEU A 15 16.95 17.07 -24.46
C LEU A 15 16.03 17.24 -23.24
N THR A 16 15.62 18.47 -22.93
CA THR A 16 14.64 18.76 -21.88
C THR A 16 13.29 18.08 -22.18
N LYS A 17 12.76 18.26 -23.40
CA LYS A 17 11.52 17.60 -23.83
C LYS A 17 11.59 16.07 -23.73
N MET A 18 12.70 15.47 -24.18
CA MET A 18 12.89 14.02 -24.08
C MET A 18 12.96 13.53 -22.63
N ARG A 19 13.59 14.30 -21.73
CA ARG A 19 13.64 13.97 -20.31
C ARG A 19 12.27 14.05 -19.65
N GLU A 20 11.47 15.06 -19.99
CA GLU A 20 10.09 15.18 -19.51
C GLU A 20 9.22 14.02 -19.98
N GLN A 21 9.32 13.65 -21.27
CA GLN A 21 8.63 12.49 -21.83
C GLN A 21 9.03 11.18 -21.12
N LYS A 22 10.33 10.98 -20.88
CA LYS A 22 10.83 9.81 -20.15
C LYS A 22 10.28 9.77 -18.71
N ARG A 23 10.33 10.90 -17.98
CA ARG A 23 9.78 10.99 -16.62
C ARG A 23 8.30 10.65 -16.57
N ALA A 24 7.52 11.12 -17.53
CA ALA A 24 6.09 10.80 -17.62
C ALA A 24 5.84 9.31 -17.89
N ALA A 25 6.62 8.69 -18.79
CA ALA A 25 6.52 7.27 -19.09
C ALA A 25 6.90 6.39 -17.88
N ASP A 26 8.00 6.74 -17.20
CA ASP A 26 8.46 6.04 -16.00
C ASP A 26 7.41 6.12 -14.88
N ALA A 27 6.85 7.32 -14.64
CA ALA A 27 5.79 7.51 -13.64
C ALA A 27 4.52 6.68 -13.96
N LEU A 28 4.13 6.59 -15.23
CA LEU A 28 3.01 5.75 -15.66
C LEU A 28 3.30 4.27 -15.43
N GLN A 29 4.51 3.82 -15.76
CA GLN A 29 4.91 2.43 -15.56
C GLN A 29 4.94 2.06 -14.07
N GLU A 30 5.48 2.93 -13.22
CA GLU A 30 5.44 2.75 -11.77
C GLU A 30 4.01 2.67 -11.23
N ALA A 31 3.11 3.55 -11.68
CA ALA A 31 1.72 3.53 -11.27
C ALA A 31 1.03 2.20 -11.66
N ARG A 32 1.31 1.68 -12.86
CA ARG A 32 0.82 0.37 -13.32
C ARG A 32 1.38 -0.78 -12.49
N ASN A 33 2.68 -0.76 -12.19
CA ASN A 33 3.34 -1.77 -11.37
C ASN A 33 2.75 -1.79 -9.95
N ARG A 34 2.64 -0.63 -9.29
CA ARG A 34 2.02 -0.51 -7.96
C ARG A 34 0.57 -0.99 -7.95
N LYS A 35 -0.19 -0.78 -9.03
CA LYS A 35 -1.56 -1.31 -9.15
C LYS A 35 -1.55 -2.84 -9.24
N LYS A 36 -0.66 -3.41 -10.06
CA LYS A 36 -0.51 -4.87 -10.20
C LYS A 36 -0.06 -5.50 -8.88
N GLU A 37 0.95 -4.95 -8.23
CA GLU A 37 1.45 -5.42 -6.93
C GLU A 37 0.36 -5.43 -5.88
N ARG A 38 -0.44 -4.36 -5.77
CA ARG A 38 -1.59 -4.34 -4.84
C ARG A 38 -2.64 -5.38 -5.18
N SER A 39 -2.93 -5.58 -6.47
CA SER A 39 -3.87 -6.60 -6.93
C SER A 39 -3.38 -8.02 -6.60
N ASP A 40 -2.12 -8.32 -6.88
CA ASP A 40 -1.51 -9.62 -6.65
C ASP A 40 -1.39 -9.91 -5.14
N GLU A 41 -1.01 -8.92 -4.35
CA GLU A 41 -0.95 -9.03 -2.88
C GLU A 41 -2.34 -9.23 -2.26
N THR A 42 -3.35 -8.52 -2.76
CA THR A 42 -4.74 -8.71 -2.32
C THR A 42 -5.21 -10.13 -2.66
N ARG A 43 -4.95 -10.59 -3.88
CA ARG A 43 -5.30 -11.95 -4.32
C ARG A 43 -4.59 -13.02 -3.48
N ARG A 44 -3.30 -12.83 -3.20
CA ARG A 44 -2.52 -13.72 -2.35
C ARG A 44 -3.12 -13.84 -0.95
N LYS A 45 -3.45 -12.70 -0.31
CA LYS A 45 -4.06 -12.66 1.03
C LYS A 45 -5.41 -13.35 1.07
N ILE A 46 -6.26 -13.12 0.07
CA ILE A 46 -7.58 -13.76 -0.03
C ILE A 46 -7.42 -15.28 -0.18
N LEU A 47 -6.58 -15.75 -1.12
CA LEU A 47 -6.40 -17.18 -1.36
C LEU A 47 -5.79 -17.89 -0.14
N ALA A 48 -4.74 -17.32 0.45
CA ALA A 48 -4.11 -17.89 1.64
C ALA A 48 -5.08 -17.89 2.84
N GLY A 49 -5.84 -16.79 3.02
CA GLY A 49 -6.85 -16.70 4.08
C GLY A 49 -7.98 -17.72 3.89
N ALA A 50 -8.50 -17.86 2.67
CA ALA A 50 -9.54 -18.84 2.38
C ALA A 50 -9.09 -20.27 2.65
N ALA A 51 -7.86 -20.62 2.25
CA ALA A 51 -7.28 -21.94 2.54
C ALA A 51 -7.10 -22.14 4.06
N ALA A 52 -6.60 -21.14 4.78
CA ALA A 52 -6.37 -21.24 6.22
C ALA A 52 -7.68 -21.38 7.04
N LEU A 53 -8.77 -20.73 6.60
CA LEU A 53 -10.08 -20.84 7.23
C LEU A 53 -10.76 -22.20 6.96
N ALA A 54 -10.40 -22.87 5.86
CA ALA A 54 -10.96 -24.18 5.50
C ALA A 54 -10.23 -25.35 6.19
N GLU A 55 -8.97 -25.16 6.61
CA GLU A 55 -8.14 -26.20 7.20
C GLU A 55 -8.36 -26.31 8.73
N PRO A 56 -8.83 -27.47 9.24
CA PRO A 56 -9.02 -27.68 10.68
C PRO A 56 -7.72 -27.48 11.47
N GLY A 57 -7.79 -26.82 12.63
CA GLY A 57 -6.63 -26.49 13.47
C GLY A 57 -5.86 -25.24 13.03
N LEU A 58 -5.67 -25.01 11.74
CA LEU A 58 -5.08 -23.74 11.27
C LEU A 58 -6.08 -22.58 11.43
N ASN A 59 -7.36 -22.83 11.21
CA ASN A 59 -8.43 -21.84 11.45
C ASN A 59 -8.42 -21.33 12.91
N ASP A 60 -8.25 -22.22 13.90
CA ASP A 60 -8.24 -21.84 15.31
C ASP A 60 -7.05 -20.93 15.64
N LEU A 61 -5.86 -21.24 15.10
CA LEU A 61 -4.66 -20.41 15.23
C LEU A 61 -4.87 -19.01 14.60
N VAL A 62 -5.55 -18.95 13.45
CA VAL A 62 -5.90 -17.69 12.79
C VAL A 62 -6.85 -16.88 13.66
N LEU A 63 -7.91 -17.48 14.21
CA LEU A 63 -8.87 -16.80 15.07
C LEU A 63 -8.22 -16.29 16.37
N GLU A 64 -7.31 -17.05 16.97
CA GLU A 64 -6.54 -16.61 18.14
C GLU A 64 -5.64 -15.40 17.79
N ALA A 65 -4.97 -15.44 16.63
CA ALA A 65 -4.18 -14.31 16.16
C ALA A 65 -5.04 -13.06 15.87
N LEU A 66 -6.21 -13.22 15.24
CA LEU A 66 -7.14 -12.13 14.95
C LEU A 66 -7.71 -11.50 16.23
N THR A 67 -8.01 -12.32 17.24
CA THR A 67 -8.50 -11.85 18.55
C THR A 67 -7.54 -10.86 19.20
N ARG A 68 -6.23 -11.05 19.04
CA ARG A 68 -5.19 -10.15 19.57
C ARG A 68 -4.95 -8.90 18.72
N ARG A 69 -5.24 -8.96 17.42
CA ARG A 69 -4.86 -7.91 16.45
C ARG A 69 -6.02 -6.98 16.07
N LEU A 70 -7.23 -7.49 15.97
CA LEU A 70 -8.39 -6.69 15.58
C LEU A 70 -8.89 -5.86 16.77
N THR A 71 -9.06 -4.56 16.56
CA THR A 71 -9.56 -3.63 17.60
C THR A 71 -10.92 -3.03 17.25
N ARG A 72 -11.27 -2.98 15.97
CA ARG A 72 -12.56 -2.46 15.50
C ARG A 72 -13.66 -3.50 15.70
N ALA A 73 -14.82 -3.04 16.17
CA ALA A 73 -15.96 -3.92 16.44
C ALA A 73 -16.48 -4.61 15.16
N ASP A 74 -16.61 -3.85 14.06
CA ASP A 74 -17.10 -4.37 12.78
C ASP A 74 -16.23 -5.53 12.26
N ASP A 75 -14.91 -5.34 12.27
CA ASP A 75 -13.96 -6.36 11.81
C ASP A 75 -14.01 -7.62 12.70
N ARG A 76 -14.21 -7.45 14.01
CA ARG A 76 -14.34 -8.57 14.96
C ARG A 76 -15.64 -9.33 14.78
N ALA A 77 -16.72 -8.64 14.44
CA ALA A 77 -18.02 -9.25 14.16
C ALA A 77 -17.99 -10.18 12.94
N LEU A 78 -17.16 -9.89 11.93
CA LEU A 78 -16.96 -10.77 10.76
C LEU A 78 -16.48 -12.19 11.15
N PHE A 79 -15.83 -12.32 12.30
CA PHE A 79 -15.27 -13.59 12.79
C PHE A 79 -15.92 -14.06 14.10
N ASN A 80 -17.06 -13.45 14.50
CA ASN A 80 -17.74 -13.73 15.77
C ASN A 80 -16.83 -13.60 17.02
N LEU A 81 -15.86 -12.68 16.99
CA LEU A 81 -14.92 -12.50 18.09
C LEU A 81 -15.54 -11.64 19.21
N PRO A 82 -15.19 -11.87 20.49
CA PRO A 82 -15.68 -11.07 21.61
C PRO A 82 -15.26 -9.61 21.49
N ALA A 83 -15.88 -8.68 22.21
CA ALA A 83 -15.46 -7.28 22.19
C ALA A 83 -13.96 -7.11 22.51
N ALA A 84 -13.31 -6.15 21.86
CA ALA A 84 -11.90 -5.88 22.14
C ALA A 84 -11.74 -5.38 23.58
N PRO A 85 -10.67 -5.78 24.30
CA PRO A 85 -10.42 -5.26 25.63
C PRO A 85 -10.23 -3.74 25.56
N PRO A 86 -10.67 -2.99 26.61
CA PRO A 86 -10.49 -1.55 26.64
C PRO A 86 -9.01 -1.21 26.49
N ARG A 87 -8.71 -0.36 25.50
CA ARG A 87 -7.34 0.11 25.27
C ARG A 87 -6.88 0.83 26.55
N PRO A 88 -5.69 0.53 27.11
CA PRO A 88 -5.20 1.30 28.25
C PRO A 88 -5.16 2.78 27.83
N ALA A 89 -5.74 3.65 28.67
CA ALA A 89 -5.81 5.08 28.41
C ALA A 89 -4.41 5.59 28.06
N GLN A 90 -4.22 5.99 26.80
CA GLN A 90 -3.03 6.74 26.42
C GLN A 90 -3.16 8.07 27.15
N GLY A 91 -2.40 8.19 28.25
CA GLY A 91 -2.35 9.40 29.05
C GLY A 91 -2.15 10.61 28.15
N ASP A 92 -3.08 11.53 28.24
CA ASP A 92 -3.08 12.82 27.59
C ASP A 92 -1.81 13.58 28.00
N LYS A 93 -0.74 13.43 27.22
CA LYS A 93 0.43 14.31 27.32
C LYS A 93 0.09 15.58 26.54
N SER A 94 -0.83 16.37 27.08
CA SER A 94 -0.99 17.76 26.71
C SER A 94 0.29 18.49 27.12
N ASN A 95 1.24 18.56 26.19
CA ASN A 95 2.44 19.38 26.36
C ASN A 95 1.98 20.83 26.25
N GLY A 96 1.78 21.47 27.40
CA GLY A 96 1.51 22.90 27.49
C GLY A 96 2.65 23.68 26.84
N TYR A 97 2.30 24.42 25.79
CA TYR A 97 3.05 25.58 25.34
C TYR A 97 2.35 26.83 25.87
#